data_AF-A0A2Z7B8N4-F1
#
_entry.id   AF-A0A2Z7B8N4-F1
#
_cell.length_a   1.000
_cell.length_b   1.000
_cell.length_c   1.000
_cell.angle_alpha   90.00
_cell.angle_beta   90.00
_cell.angle_gamma   90.00
#
_symmetry.space_group_name_H-M   'P 1'
#
loop_
_entity.id
_entity.type
_entity.pdbx_description
1 polymer ?
#
loop_
_entity_poly.entity_id
_entity_poly.type
_entity_poly.pdbx_seq_one_letter_code
_entity_poly.pdbx_strand_id
1 'polypeptide(L)' 'MNILVSGISLGAAWQTYFLLREGNMYVEWEPICAVVPHFCSKLLGSLITSTLGFSFAFVLLMCTLHISVDPFLVDS' A
#
# COMPACT_ATOMS: atom_id res chain seq x y z
N MET A 1 14.98 -3.62 2.74
CA MET A 1 13.53 -3.75 2.42
C MET A 1 13.29 -2.96 1.14
N ASN A 2 12.92 -3.63 0.04
CA ASN A 2 12.81 -2.99 -1.28
C ASN A 2 11.49 -2.22 -1.41
N ILE A 3 11.54 -0.90 -1.57
CA ILE A 3 10.36 -0.03 -1.75
C ILE A 3 9.49 -0.47 -2.93
N LEU A 4 10.10 -0.96 -4.01
CA LEU A 4 9.37 -1.51 -5.15
C LEU A 4 8.51 -2.71 -4.75
N VAL A 5 9.07 -3.63 -3.95
CA VAL A 5 8.38 -4.83 -3.45
C VAL A 5 7.26 -4.43 -2.47
N SER A 6 7.52 -3.46 -1.60
CA SER A 6 6.51 -2.93 -0.67
C SER A 6 5.33 -2.27 -1.40
N GLY A 7 5.58 -1.51 -2.48
CA GLY A 7 4.51 -0.91 -3.29
C GLY A 7 3.63 -1.96 -3.98
N ILE A 8 4.24 -2.98 -4.59
CA ILE A 8 3.50 -4.08 -5.24
C ILE A 8 2.67 -4.87 -4.22
N SER A 9 3.25 -5.15 -3.05
CA SER A 9 2.55 -5.86 -1.97
C SER A 9 1.34 -5.07 -1.44
N LEU A 10 1.47 -3.76 -1.25
CA LEU A 10 0.36 -2.90 -0.84
C LEU A 10 -0.76 -2.86 -1.90
N GLY A 11 -0.39 -2.77 -3.18
CA GLY A 11 -1.35 -2.82 -4.28
C GLY A 11 -2.11 -4.15 -4.33
N ALA A 12 -1.40 -5.27 -4.16
CA ALA A 12 -2.02 -6.60 -4.08
C ALA A 12 -2.95 -6.72 -2.85
N ALA A 13 -2.56 -6.15 -1.71
CA ALA A 13 -3.38 -6.16 -0.51
C ALA A 13 -4.67 -5.33 -0.68
N TRP A 14 -4.60 -4.17 -1.34
CA TRP A 14 -5.79 -3.36 -1.68
C TRP A 14 -6.71 -4.08 -2.67
N GLN A 15 -6.16 -4.69 -3.72
CA GLN A 15 -6.94 -5.52 -4.65
C GLN A 15 -7.64 -6.66 -3.93
N THR A 16 -6.95 -7.34 -3.03
CA THR A 16 -7.53 -8.41 -2.21
C THR A 16 -8.66 -7.87 -1.33
N TYR A 17 -8.48 -6.71 -0.70
CA TYR A 17 -9.54 -6.06 0.08
C TYR A 17 -10.79 -5.76 -0.76
N PHE A 18 -10.62 -5.25 -1.99
CA PHE A 18 -11.75 -5.02 -2.90
C PHE A 18 -12.48 -6.31 -3.25
N LEU A 19 -11.75 -7.39 -3.55
CA LEU A 19 -12.34 -8.71 -3.81
C LEU A 19 -13.12 -9.25 -2.59
N LEU A 20 -12.59 -9.04 -1.37
CA LEU A 20 -13.27 -9.44 -0.14
C LEU A 20 -14.52 -8.59 0.18
N ARG A 21 -14.53 -7.33 -0.27
CA ARG A 21 -15.62 -6.38 0.00
C ARG A 21 -16.78 -6.50 -0.99
N GLU A 22 -16.47 -6.58 -2.29
CA GLU A 22 -17.48 -6.64 -3.34
C GLU A 22 -17.88 -8.09 -3.66
N GLY A 23 -17.07 -9.07 -3.24
CA GLY A 23 -17.25 -10.46 -3.64
C GLY A 23 -16.92 -10.67 -5.12
N ASN A 24 -17.08 -11.89 -5.60
CA ASN A 24 -16.96 -12.17 -7.04
C ASN A 24 -18.31 -12.61 -7.59
N MET A 25 -18.98 -11.69 -8.28
CA MET A 25 -20.30 -11.90 -8.90
C MET A 25 -20.30 -13.07 -9.90
N TYR A 26 -19.16 -13.36 -10.53
CA TYR A 26 -19.04 -14.44 -11.52
C TYR A 26 -18.97 -15.85 -10.92
N VAL A 27 -18.64 -15.99 -9.63
CA VAL A 27 -18.60 -17.29 -8.93
C VAL A 27 -19.53 -17.32 -7.70
N GLU A 28 -20.52 -16.40 -7.66
CA GLU A 28 -21.48 -16.26 -6.56
C GLU A 28 -20.83 -16.20 -5.16
N TRP A 29 -19.60 -15.67 -5.09
CA TRP A 29 -18.90 -15.59 -3.83
C TRP A 29 -19.41 -14.41 -3.03
N GLU A 30 -20.07 -14.67 -1.90
CA GLU A 30 -20.56 -13.63 -1.01
C GLU A 30 -19.41 -12.76 -0.48
N PRO A 31 -19.66 -11.45 -0.30
CA PRO A 31 -18.67 -10.53 0.25
C PRO A 31 -18.31 -10.94 1.68
N ILE A 32 -17.08 -11.40 1.89
CA ILE A 32 -16.55 -11.78 3.22
C ILE A 32 -16.68 -10.62 4.20
N CYS A 33 -16.49 -9.39 3.74
CA CYS A 33 -16.66 -8.21 4.58
C CYS A 33 -18.10 -7.99 5.07
N ALA A 34 -19.11 -8.56 4.42
CA ALA A 34 -20.49 -8.53 4.91
C ALA A 34 -20.72 -9.56 6.03
N VAL A 35 -20.07 -10.74 5.92
CA VAL A 35 -20.19 -11.81 6.92
C VAL A 35 -19.32 -11.53 8.15
N VAL A 36 -18.12 -10.97 7.96
CA VAL A 36 -17.14 -10.73 9.04
C VAL A 36 -16.66 -9.28 9.04
N PRO A 37 -17.52 -8.32 9.46
CA PRO A 37 -17.23 -6.89 9.35
C PRO A 37 -16.05 -6.43 10.23
N HIS A 38 -15.82 -7.07 11.38
CA HIS A 38 -14.70 -6.74 12.27
C HIS A 38 -13.32 -7.11 11.70
N PHE A 39 -13.26 -8.18 10.91
CA PHE A 39 -12.04 -8.53 10.18
C PHE A 39 -11.74 -7.48 9.11
N CYS A 40 -12.77 -7.08 8.36
CA CYS A 40 -12.64 -6.13 7.27
C CYS A 40 -12.22 -4.73 7.77
N SER A 41 -12.75 -4.28 8.92
CA SER A 41 -12.35 -3.00 9.53
C SER A 41 -10.89 -3.02 10.01
N LYS A 42 -10.43 -4.11 10.61
CA LYS A 42 -9.01 -4.28 10.98
C LYS A 42 -8.09 -4.32 9.76
N LEU A 43 -8.48 -5.05 8.72
CA LEU A 43 -7.72 -5.16 7.47
C LEU A 43 -7.59 -3.78 6.81
N LEU A 44 -8.69 -3.04 6.72
CA LEU A 44 -8.71 -1.67 6.19
C LEU A 44 -7.81 -0.73 7.00
N GLY A 45 -7.89 -0.79 8.34
CA GLY A 45 -7.02 0.01 9.21
C GLY A 45 -5.54 -0.29 9.02
N SER A 46 -5.20 -1.58 8.85
CA SER A 46 -3.83 -2.01 8.54
C SER A 46 -3.35 -1.51 7.18
N LEU A 47 -4.19 -1.61 6.14
CA LEU A 47 -3.92 -1.12 4.79
C LEU A 47 -3.66 0.38 4.77
N ILE A 48 -4.51 1.16 5.43
CA ILE A 48 -4.35 2.62 5.53
C ILE A 48 -3.05 2.98 6.24
N THR A 49 -2.79 2.36 7.41
CA THR A 49 -1.58 2.62 8.20
C THR A 49 -0.31 2.28 7.41
N SER A 50 -0.31 1.16 6.69
CA SER A 50 0.82 0.72 5.88
C SER A 50 1.03 1.62 4.66
N THR A 51 -0.06 2.10 4.04
CA THR A 51 0.00 3.05 2.92
C THR A 51 0.62 4.37 3.38
N LEU A 52 0.20 4.91 4.53
CA LEU A 52 0.78 6.13 5.09
C LEU A 52 2.27 5.96 5.40
N GLY A 53 2.64 4.86 6.07
CA GLY A 53 4.04 4.55 6.38
C GLY A 53 4.91 4.46 5.11
N PHE A 54 4.38 3.84 4.05
CA PHE A 54 5.05 3.77 2.75
C PHE A 54 5.22 5.16 2.11
N SER A 55 4.19 6.01 2.15
CA SER A 55 4.28 7.37 1.62
C SER A 55 5.35 8.20 2.32
N PHE A 56 5.41 8.17 3.66
CA PHE A 56 6.46 8.87 4.41
C PHE A 56 7.86 8.34 4.06
N ALA A 57 8.03 7.01 4.01
CA ALA A 57 9.30 6.40 3.64
C ALA A 57 9.74 6.82 2.23
N PHE A 58 8.81 6.89 1.27
CA PHE A 58 9.07 7.30 -0.09
C PHE A 58 9.51 8.77 -0.17
N VAL A 59 8.81 9.67 0.52
CA VAL A 59 9.16 11.10 0.56
C VAL A 59 10.54 11.30 1.20
N LEU A 60 10.82 10.66 2.33
CA LEU A 60 12.11 10.74 3.00
C LEU A 60 13.25 10.25 2.09
N LEU A 61 13.01 9.19 1.32
CA LEU A 61 13.99 8.68 0.37
C LEU A 61 14.25 9.71 -0.75
N MET A 62 13.20 10.30 -1.31
CA MET A 62 13.35 11.33 -2.35
C MET A 62 14.09 12.57 -1.84
N CYS A 63 13.78 13.03 -0.62
CA CYS A 63 14.52 14.13 0.01
C CYS A 63 16.00 13.78 0.22
N THR A 64 16.28 12.57 0.70
CA THR A 64 17.65 12.09 0.89
C THR A 64 18.39 12.02 -0.44
N LEU A 65 17.73 11.54 -1.49
CA LEU A 65 18.30 11.44 -2.82
C LEU A 65 18.58 12.82 -3.43
N HIS A 66 17.67 13.79 -3.25
CA HIS A 66 17.87 15.17 -3.68
C HIS A 66 19.13 15.77 -3.04
N ILE A 67 19.21 15.75 -1.70
CA ILE A 67 20.37 16.27 -0.95
C ILE A 67 21.67 15.54 -1.28
N SER A 68 21.61 14.23 -1.58
CA SER A 68 22.81 13.44 -1.91
C SER A 68 23.30 13.67 -3.34
N VAL A 69 22.40 14.03 -4.26
CA VAL A 69 22.70 14.29 -5.68
C VAL A 69 23.08 15.76 -5.92
N ASP A 70 22.56 16.69 -5.12
CA ASP A 70 22.91 18.12 -5.18
C ASP A 70 24.43 18.42 -5.18
N PRO A 71 25.27 17.81 -4.32
CA PRO A 71 26.73 18.03 -4.38
C PRO A 71 27.37 17.47 -5.66
N PHE A 72 26.80 16.45 -6.30
CA PHE A 72 27.33 15.92 -7.57
C PHE A 72 26.94 16.76 -8.78
N LEU A 73 25.85 17.55 -8.71
CA LEU A 73 25.38 18.38 -9.82
C LEU A 73 26.06 19.77 -9.86
N VAL A 74 26.63 20.23 -8.74
CA VAL A 74 27.29 21.54 -8.64
C VAL A 74 28.78 21.50 -9.03
N ASP A 75 29.38 20.32 -9.07
CA ASP A 75 30.77 20.07 -9.47
C ASP A 75 30.92 19.60 -10.94
N SER A 76 29.93 19.89 -11.81
CA SER A 76 29.95 19.59 -13.27
C SER A 76 30.23 20.83 -14.12
#